data_AF-A0A6U1RWD3-F1
#
_entry.id   AF-A0A6U1RWD3-F1
#
_cell.length_a   1.000
_cell.length_b   1.000
_cell.length_c   1.000
_cell.angle_alpha   90.00
_cell.angle_beta   90.00
_cell.angle_gamma   90.00
#
_symmetry.space_group_name_H-M   'P 1'
#
loop_
_entity.id
_entity.type
_entity.pdbx_description
1 polymer ?
#
loop_
_entity_poly.entity_id
_entity_poly.type
_entity_poly.pdbx_seq_one_letter_code
_entity_poly.pdbx_strand_id
1 'polypeptide(L)'
;IIGSPLAHEAFLRRDRGTYGLAWAAGTSAPYAGLLKSILPFPFPNLKTPVEGLLRCGDSCFPGIGTPSAAASGAICANTMNPVGKHLELLKEASQRDPLYKFLDPGLLGSVYQLFLEPLTPSPELKVEQTASVELS
;
A
#
# COMPACT_ATOMS: atom_id res chain seq x y z
N ILE A 1 2.06 -24.44 -22.52
CA ILE A 1 2.94 -24.04 -21.39
C ILE A 1 2.64 -24.99 -20.24
N ILE A 2 3.67 -25.54 -19.59
CA ILE A 2 3.51 -26.36 -18.38
C ILE A 2 3.60 -25.43 -17.17
N GLY A 3 2.62 -25.48 -16.26
CA GLY A 3 2.60 -24.69 -15.04
C GLY A 3 3.60 -25.20 -13.99
N SER A 4 4.89 -25.05 -14.24
CA SER A 4 5.96 -25.40 -13.30
C SER A 4 6.51 -24.15 -12.59
N PRO A 5 7.15 -24.30 -11.41
CA PRO A 5 7.84 -23.18 -10.75
C PRO A 5 8.88 -22.51 -11.65
N LEU A 6 9.57 -23.29 -12.48
CA LEU A 6 10.54 -22.78 -13.46
C LEU A 6 9.86 -21.89 -14.53
N ALA A 7 8.69 -22.28 -15.01
CA ALA A 7 7.91 -21.45 -15.92
C ALA A 7 7.42 -20.17 -15.21
N HIS A 8 6.96 -20.28 -13.97
CA HIS A 8 6.49 -19.15 -13.18
C HIS A 8 7.59 -18.12 -12.90
N GLU A 9 8.79 -18.58 -12.55
CA GLU A 9 10.00 -17.74 -12.42
C GLU A 9 10.35 -17.05 -13.74
N ALA A 10 10.37 -17.80 -14.85
CA ALA A 10 10.73 -17.24 -16.15
C ALA A 10 9.73 -16.18 -16.65
N PHE A 11 8.42 -16.40 -16.48
CA PHE A 11 7.39 -15.49 -16.97
C PHE A 11 7.18 -14.27 -16.08
N LEU A 12 7.20 -14.44 -14.76
CA LEU A 12 6.86 -13.37 -13.80
C LEU A 12 8.06 -12.84 -13.02
N ARG A 13 9.28 -13.31 -13.33
CA ARG A 13 10.53 -12.95 -12.64
C ARG A 13 10.45 -13.11 -11.13
N ARG A 14 9.79 -14.20 -10.71
CA ARG A 14 9.61 -14.51 -9.29
C ARG A 14 10.74 -15.38 -8.78
N ASP A 15 11.33 -14.96 -7.67
CA ASP A 15 12.33 -15.76 -6.97
C ASP A 15 11.77 -17.16 -6.70
N ARG A 16 12.46 -18.17 -7.26
CA ARG A 16 12.13 -19.61 -7.15
C ARG A 16 10.70 -19.98 -7.59
N GLY A 17 10.06 -19.16 -8.41
CA GLY A 17 8.68 -19.37 -8.84
C GLY A 17 7.65 -19.32 -7.69
N THR A 18 7.93 -18.56 -6.63
CA THR A 18 7.03 -18.38 -5.48
C THR A 18 5.79 -17.54 -5.81
N TYR A 19 4.74 -17.59 -4.98
CA TYR A 19 3.53 -16.76 -5.09
C TYR A 19 3.49 -15.63 -4.03
N GLY A 20 4.65 -15.08 -3.68
CA GLY A 20 4.80 -14.13 -2.58
C GLY A 20 5.38 -14.76 -1.31
N LEU A 21 5.47 -13.97 -0.23
CA LEU A 21 6.07 -14.39 1.04
C LEU A 21 5.19 -15.41 1.76
N ALA A 22 5.52 -16.69 1.60
CA ALA A 22 4.91 -17.77 2.36
C ALA A 22 5.77 -18.08 3.60
N TRP A 23 5.18 -17.88 4.78
CA TRP A 23 5.73 -18.44 6.01
C TRP A 23 5.13 -19.83 6.22
N ALA A 24 5.97 -20.83 6.44
CA ALA A 24 5.55 -22.16 6.89
C ALA A 24 4.64 -22.02 8.13
N ALA A 25 3.43 -22.57 8.02
CA ALA A 25 2.44 -22.57 9.08
C ALA A 25 3.03 -23.18 10.36
N GLY A 26 3.00 -22.42 11.45
CA GLY A 26 3.36 -22.89 12.79
C GLY A 26 4.82 -22.76 13.22
N THR A 27 5.79 -22.48 12.34
CA THR A 27 7.22 -22.50 12.74
C THR A 27 8.07 -21.33 12.26
N SER A 28 7.65 -20.59 11.23
CA SER A 28 8.57 -19.65 10.59
C SER A 28 8.17 -18.19 10.70
N ALA A 29 6.89 -17.84 10.85
CA ALA A 29 6.57 -16.46 11.22
C ALA A 29 7.22 -16.18 12.59
N PRO A 30 7.86 -15.02 12.82
CA PRO A 30 8.24 -14.49 14.14
C PRO A 30 7.09 -14.40 15.18
N TYR A 31 5.96 -15.03 14.88
CA TYR A 31 4.60 -14.88 15.36
C TYR A 31 3.92 -16.22 15.65
N ALA A 32 4.65 -17.35 15.61
CA ALA A 32 4.16 -18.67 16.01
C ALA A 32 4.18 -18.86 17.55
N GLY A 33 3.69 -17.87 18.31
CA GLY A 33 3.66 -17.88 19.77
C GLY A 33 2.55 -17.01 20.37
N LEU A 34 2.50 -16.90 21.70
CA LEU A 34 1.44 -16.24 22.49
C LEU A 34 1.17 -14.76 22.10
N LEU A 35 2.12 -14.11 21.44
CA LEU A 35 2.01 -12.71 20.98
C LEU A 35 1.29 -12.55 19.64
N LYS A 36 0.78 -13.62 19.01
CA LYS A 36 0.12 -13.60 17.68
C LYS A 36 -0.92 -12.50 17.47
N SER A 37 -1.56 -12.07 18.55
CA SER A 37 -2.65 -11.08 18.55
C SER A 37 -2.18 -9.63 18.71
N ILE A 38 -0.89 -9.36 19.00
CA ILE A 38 -0.41 -8.06 19.48
C ILE A 38 0.50 -7.31 18.49
N LEU A 39 1.35 -7.98 17.71
CA LEU A 39 2.19 -7.31 16.69
C LEU A 39 1.73 -7.68 15.28
N PRO A 40 1.82 -6.74 14.32
CA PRO A 40 1.50 -7.00 12.94
C PRO A 40 2.41 -8.09 12.35
N PHE A 41 1.84 -8.88 11.45
CA PHE A 41 2.57 -9.93 10.74
C PHE A 41 3.75 -9.31 9.95
N PRO A 42 4.97 -9.87 10.03
CA PRO A 42 6.17 -9.25 9.48
C PRO A 42 6.24 -9.48 7.97
N PHE A 43 5.44 -8.70 7.24
CA PHE A 43 5.67 -8.47 5.83
C PHE A 43 6.64 -7.30 5.67
N PRO A 44 7.52 -7.32 4.65
CA PRO A 44 8.36 -6.19 4.33
C PRO A 44 7.45 -4.98 4.08
N ASN A 45 7.85 -3.87 4.69
CA ASN A 45 7.13 -2.62 4.60
C ASN A 45 7.20 -2.08 3.17
N LEU A 46 6.30 -1.15 2.85
CA LEU A 46 6.20 -0.55 1.52
C LEU A 46 7.46 0.26 1.14
N LYS A 47 8.12 0.83 2.15
CA LYS A 47 9.30 1.70 2.00
C LYS A 47 10.55 0.90 1.67
N THR A 48 11.35 1.42 0.75
CA THR A 48 12.71 0.94 0.50
C THR A 48 13.73 1.94 1.07
N PRO A 49 15.01 1.56 1.21
CA PRO A 49 16.08 2.49 1.56
C PRO A 49 16.31 3.59 0.51
N VAL A 50 15.72 3.46 -0.68
CA VAL A 50 15.82 4.45 -1.77
C VAL A 50 14.61 5.38 -1.70
N GLU A 51 14.86 6.67 -1.57
CA GLU A 51 13.82 7.70 -1.52
C GLU A 51 12.99 7.72 -2.81
N GLY A 52 11.68 7.97 -2.71
CA GLY A 52 10.76 7.93 -3.84
C GLY A 52 10.50 6.54 -4.44
N LEU A 53 11.22 5.49 -4.00
CA LEU A 53 11.02 4.12 -4.49
C LEU A 53 10.19 3.30 -3.49
N LEU A 54 8.95 3.02 -3.87
CA LEU A 54 8.03 2.18 -3.11
C LEU A 54 7.91 0.79 -3.74
N ARG A 55 7.68 -0.22 -2.90
CA ARG A 55 7.39 -1.59 -3.32
C ARG A 55 5.95 -1.95 -3.04
N CYS A 56 5.28 -2.55 -4.01
CA CYS A 56 3.95 -3.11 -3.87
C CYS A 56 3.83 -4.48 -4.55
N GLY A 57 2.81 -5.25 -4.19
CA GLY A 57 2.51 -6.56 -4.75
C GLY A 57 2.32 -7.63 -3.67
N ASP A 58 2.18 -8.89 -4.09
CA ASP A 58 1.93 -10.03 -3.20
C ASP A 58 3.14 -10.49 -2.38
N SER A 59 4.31 -9.89 -2.64
CA SER A 59 5.53 -10.09 -1.85
C SER A 59 5.72 -9.01 -0.78
N CYS A 60 4.78 -8.07 -0.66
CA CYS A 60 4.81 -6.98 0.32
C CYS A 60 3.56 -7.05 1.21
N PHE A 61 3.53 -6.25 2.27
CA PHE A 61 2.30 -6.10 3.06
C PHE A 61 1.13 -5.70 2.12
N PRO A 62 -0.07 -6.34 2.22
CA PRO A 62 -0.57 -7.20 3.30
C PRO A 62 -0.38 -8.72 3.13
N GLY A 63 0.27 -9.21 2.06
CA GLY A 63 0.62 -10.63 1.93
C GLY A 63 0.32 -11.26 0.57
N ILE A 64 0.04 -12.58 0.58
CA ILE A 64 -0.08 -13.41 -0.63
C ILE A 64 -1.42 -13.22 -1.35
N GLY A 65 -1.38 -13.35 -2.68
CA GLY A 65 -2.56 -13.52 -3.52
C GLY A 65 -3.04 -12.24 -4.19
N THR A 66 -4.00 -12.39 -5.10
CA THR A 66 -4.53 -11.27 -5.90
C THR A 66 -5.19 -10.17 -5.06
N PRO A 67 -5.97 -10.45 -3.98
CA PRO A 67 -6.56 -9.39 -3.18
C PRO A 67 -5.49 -8.58 -2.44
N SER A 68 -4.48 -9.27 -1.93
CA SER A 68 -3.37 -8.65 -1.22
C SER A 68 -2.49 -7.81 -2.15
N ALA A 69 -2.23 -8.28 -3.37
CA ALA A 69 -1.52 -7.50 -4.38
C ALA A 69 -2.28 -6.21 -4.73
N ALA A 70 -3.60 -6.29 -4.91
CA ALA A 70 -4.44 -5.12 -5.18
C ALA A 70 -4.45 -4.15 -4.00
N ALA A 71 -4.63 -4.65 -2.78
CA ALA A 71 -4.58 -3.83 -1.57
C ALA A 71 -3.21 -3.17 -1.36
N SER A 72 -2.12 -3.90 -1.59
CA SER A 72 -0.74 -3.36 -1.53
C SER A 72 -0.54 -2.22 -2.53
N GLY A 73 -1.06 -2.38 -3.76
CA GLY A 73 -1.03 -1.34 -4.78
C GLY A 73 -1.83 -0.10 -4.37
N ALA A 74 -3.04 -0.28 -3.82
CA ALA A 74 -3.86 0.82 -3.32
C ALA A 74 -3.19 1.56 -2.15
N ILE A 75 -2.59 0.82 -1.20
CA ILE A 75 -1.81 1.41 -0.10
C ILE A 75 -0.63 2.22 -0.67
N CYS A 76 0.08 1.67 -1.65
CA CYS A 76 1.20 2.35 -2.31
C CYS A 76 0.78 3.69 -2.93
N ALA A 77 -0.27 3.67 -3.76
CA ALA A 77 -0.84 4.85 -4.40
C ALA A 77 -1.31 5.89 -3.38
N ASN A 78 -1.95 5.44 -2.30
CA ASN A 78 -2.46 6.33 -1.26
C ASN A 78 -1.35 6.96 -0.43
N THR A 79 -0.23 6.27 -0.24
CA THR A 79 0.91 6.78 0.54
C THR A 79 1.62 7.93 -0.18
N MET A 80 1.53 8.00 -1.52
CA MET A 80 2.13 9.09 -2.31
C MET A 80 1.34 10.41 -2.24
N ASN A 81 0.07 10.37 -1.83
CA ASN A 81 -0.80 11.54 -1.84
C ASN A 81 -1.17 11.98 -0.41
N PRO A 82 -1.27 13.31 -0.15
CA PRO A 82 -1.74 13.81 1.14
C PRO A 82 -3.22 13.48 1.36
N VAL A 83 -3.62 13.40 2.64
CA VAL A 83 -5.00 13.12 3.04
C VAL A 83 -6.01 14.11 2.47
N GLY A 84 -5.65 15.38 2.29
CA GLY A 84 -6.52 16.39 1.68
C GLY A 84 -6.99 16.02 0.27
N LYS A 85 -6.09 15.55 -0.60
CA LYS A 85 -6.43 15.11 -1.96
C LYS A 85 -7.37 13.90 -1.94
N HIS A 86 -7.20 13.00 -0.96
CA HIS A 86 -8.10 11.85 -0.78
C HIS A 86 -9.52 12.29 -0.42
N LEU A 87 -9.67 13.24 0.50
CA LEU A 87 -10.98 13.76 0.91
C LEU A 87 -11.66 14.56 -0.21
N GLU A 88 -10.89 15.32 -0.99
CA GLU A 88 -11.40 16.02 -2.17
C GLU A 88 -11.96 15.04 -3.20
N LEU A 89 -11.23 13.98 -3.51
CA LEU A 89 -11.68 12.93 -4.42
C LEU A 89 -12.96 12.25 -3.93
N LEU A 90 -13.06 11.95 -2.63
CA LEU A 90 -14.26 11.34 -2.05
C LEU A 90 -15.48 12.28 -2.15
N LYS A 91 -15.27 13.57 -1.87
CA LYS A 91 -16.30 14.60 -2.00
C LYS A 91 -16.73 14.80 -3.45
N GLU A 92 -15.80 14.73 -4.40
CA GLU A 92 -16.13 14.79 -5.82
C GLU A 92 -16.93 13.56 -6.26
N ALA A 93 -16.51 12.36 -5.85
CA ALA A 93 -17.22 11.11 -6.14
C ALA A 93 -18.64 11.11 -5.57
N SER A 94 -18.84 11.64 -4.36
CA SER A 94 -20.16 11.74 -3.73
C SER A 94 -21.11 12.71 -4.43
N GLN A 95 -20.56 13.71 -5.15
CA GLN A 95 -21.34 14.68 -5.92
C GLN A 95 -21.70 14.16 -7.32
N ARG A 96 -20.90 13.26 -7.89
CA ARG A 96 -21.09 12.75 -9.26
C ARG A 96 -22.26 11.77 -9.38
N ASP A 97 -22.50 10.92 -8.38
CA ASP A 97 -23.56 9.91 -8.42
C ASP A 97 -24.29 9.84 -7.06
N PRO A 98 -25.63 9.90 -7.03
CA PRO A 98 -26.41 9.74 -5.80
C PRO A 98 -26.12 8.43 -5.05
N LEU A 99 -25.65 7.37 -5.73
CA LEU A 99 -25.26 6.10 -5.11
C LEU A 99 -24.07 6.27 -4.15
N TYR A 100 -23.14 7.18 -4.46
CA TYR A 100 -21.91 7.39 -3.69
C TYR A 100 -22.01 8.52 -2.65
N LYS A 101 -23.22 9.00 -2.38
CA LYS A 101 -23.46 10.08 -1.41
C LYS A 101 -22.89 9.79 0.00
N PHE A 102 -22.80 8.52 0.37
CA PHE A 102 -22.22 8.08 1.65
C PHE A 102 -20.71 8.30 1.76
N LEU A 103 -20.00 8.55 0.64
CA LEU A 103 -18.57 8.86 0.63
C LEU A 103 -18.26 10.29 1.05
N ASP A 104 -19.27 11.16 1.19
CA ASP A 104 -19.04 12.55 1.59
C ASP A 104 -18.36 12.60 2.96
N PRO A 105 -17.11 13.10 3.05
CA PRO A 105 -16.36 13.12 4.30
C PRO A 105 -16.97 14.04 5.37
N GLY A 106 -17.82 14.99 4.97
CA GLY A 106 -18.51 15.90 5.88
C GLY A 106 -17.59 16.62 6.88
N LEU A 107 -18.12 16.91 8.07
CA LEU A 107 -17.38 17.61 9.13
C LEU A 107 -16.24 16.75 9.70
N LEU A 108 -16.46 15.44 9.83
CA LEU A 108 -15.46 14.51 10.37
C LEU A 108 -14.18 14.49 9.53
N GLY A 109 -14.32 14.50 8.19
CA GLY A 109 -13.16 14.56 7.30
C GLY A 109 -12.38 15.87 7.43
N SER A 110 -13.06 17.00 7.66
CA SER A 110 -12.39 18.29 7.86
C SER A 110 -11.56 18.30 9.15
N VAL A 111 -12.09 17.70 10.23
CA VAL A 111 -11.35 17.52 11.49
C VAL A 111 -10.18 16.56 11.28
N TYR A 112 -10.41 15.45 10.59
CA TYR A 112 -9.39 14.44 10.30
C TYR A 112 -8.23 15.01 9.47
N GLN A 113 -8.55 15.83 8.47
CA GLN A 113 -7.56 16.53 7.64
C GLN A 113 -6.64 17.39 8.49
N LEU A 114 -7.19 18.22 9.40
CA LEU A 114 -6.40 19.12 10.24
C LEU A 114 -5.32 18.39 11.06
N PHE A 115 -5.62 17.17 11.53
CA PHE A 115 -4.70 16.39 12.34
C PHE A 115 -3.65 15.62 11.54
N LEU A 116 -3.96 15.16 10.32
CA LEU A 116 -3.13 14.20 9.58
C LEU A 116 -2.47 14.75 8.31
N GLU A 117 -2.98 15.85 7.78
CA GLU A 117 -2.34 16.56 6.67
C GLU A 117 -0.87 16.94 6.96
N PRO A 118 -0.46 17.42 8.16
CA PRO A 118 0.96 17.69 8.42
C PRO A 118 1.84 16.42 8.49
N LEU A 119 1.23 15.24 8.68
CA LEU A 119 1.92 13.95 8.74
C LEU A 119 1.96 13.23 7.38
N THR A 120 1.30 13.77 6.34
CA THR A 120 1.14 13.09 5.05
C THR A 120 1.42 14.03 3.85
N PRO A 121 2.09 13.54 2.79
CA PRO A 121 2.85 12.30 2.71
C PRO A 121 4.18 12.41 3.49
N SER A 122 4.79 11.25 3.76
CA SER A 122 6.14 11.16 4.35
C SER A 122 7.12 12.04 3.57
N PRO A 123 8.12 12.69 4.21
CA PRO A 123 9.08 13.57 3.54
C PRO A 123 9.70 12.96 2.27
N GLU A 124 10.05 11.67 2.35
CA GLU A 124 10.63 10.83 1.29
C GLU A 124 9.73 10.65 0.04
N LEU A 125 8.44 11.01 0.12
CA LEU A 125 7.43 10.79 -0.92
C LEU A 125 6.84 12.10 -1.46
N LYS A 126 7.43 13.25 -1.11
CA LYS A 126 7.02 14.57 -1.62
C LYS A 126 7.54 14.78 -3.04
N VAL A 127 7.14 13.91 -3.97
CA VAL A 127 7.59 13.91 -5.37
C VAL A 127 7.20 15.21 -6.11
N GLU A 128 6.08 15.84 -5.72
CA GLU A 128 5.69 17.15 -6.29
C GLU A 128 6.66 18.28 -5.92
N GLN A 129 7.44 18.14 -4.83
CA GLN A 129 8.49 19.12 -4.48
C GLN A 129 9.78 18.89 -5.24
N THR A 130 10.16 17.65 -5.53
CA THR A 130 11.37 17.35 -6.32
C THR A 130 11.22 17.75 -7.79
N ALA A 131 10.05 17.53 -8.39
CA ALA A 131 9.79 17.91 -9.79
C ALA A 131 9.77 19.44 -10.01
N SER A 132 9.42 20.23 -8.98
CA SER A 132 9.41 21.69 -9.07
C SER A 132 10.77 22.34 -8.78
N VAL A 133 11.71 21.61 -8.18
CA VAL A 133 13.10 22.06 -7.96
C VAL A 133 13.99 21.85 -9.18
N GLU A 134 13.69 20.89 -10.06
CA GLU A 134 14.44 20.69 -11.32
C GLU A 134 14.01 21.66 -12.45
N LEU A 135 12.91 22.41 -12.27
CA LEU A 135 12.37 23.35 -13.26
C LEU A 135 12.54 24.84 -12.87
N SER A 136 13.29 25.12 -11.80
CA SER A 136 13.66 26.46 -11.31
C SER A 136 15.17 26.67 -11.35
#